data_AF-A0A3B0PLT1-F1
#
_entry.id   AF-A0A3B0PLT1-F1
#
_cell.length_a   1.000
_cell.length_b   1.000
_cell.length_c   1.000
_cell.angle_alpha   90.00
_cell.angle_beta   90.00
_cell.angle_gamma   90.00
#
_symmetry.space_group_name_H-M   'P 1'
#
loop_
_entity.id
_entity.type
_entity.pdbx_description
1 polymer ?
#
loop_
_entity_poly.entity_id
_entity_poly.type
_entity_poly.pdbx_seq_one_letter_code
_entity_poly.pdbx_strand_id
1 'polypeptide(L)' 'MYQSKLNIKETQRAIQELKKFFQKNLQKELNLTRATAPLFIERKTGLNDGLNGEKPVSFIPKGISIELEVVHSLAKW' A
#
# COMPACT_ATOMS: atom_id res chain seq x y z
N MET A 1 -25.49 16.00 17.32
CA MET A 1 -24.12 15.54 17.58
C MET A 1 -23.99 14.10 17.10
N TYR A 2 -22.90 13.75 16.41
CA TYR A 2 -22.62 12.35 16.06
C TYR A 2 -22.27 11.56 17.33
N GLN A 3 -22.86 10.37 17.49
CA GLN A 3 -22.46 9.39 18.50
C GLN A 3 -21.87 8.17 17.78
N SER A 4 -20.61 7.86 18.09
CA SER A 4 -19.97 6.66 17.53
C SER A 4 -20.67 5.42 18.04
N LYS A 5 -20.99 4.50 17.12
CA LYS A 5 -21.54 3.18 17.46
C LYS A 5 -20.52 2.25 18.11
N LEU A 6 -19.22 2.54 17.95
CA LEU A 6 -18.11 1.73 18.42
C LEU A 6 -17.14 2.59 19.25
N ASN A 7 -16.54 2.01 20.28
CA ASN A 7 -15.39 2.62 20.95
C ASN A 7 -14.11 2.47 20.10
N ILE A 8 -12.99 3.03 20.58
CA ILE A 8 -11.71 3.03 19.84
C ILE A 8 -11.23 1.60 19.57
N LYS A 9 -11.26 0.73 20.59
CA LYS A 9 -10.80 -0.66 20.48
C LYS A 9 -11.67 -1.46 19.50
N GLU A 10 -12.98 -1.29 19.59
CA GLU A 10 -13.95 -1.90 18.68
C GLU A 10 -13.77 -1.42 17.24
N THR A 11 -13.52 -0.12 17.05
CA THR A 11 -13.24 0.46 15.73
C THR A 11 -11.98 -0.17 15.11
N GLN A 12 -10.89 -0.28 15.87
CA GLN A 12 -9.66 -0.90 15.37
C GLN A 12 -9.87 -2.38 15.01
N ARG A 13 -10.62 -3.12 15.83
CA ARG A 13 -10.99 -4.50 15.54
C ARG A 13 -11.84 -4.61 14.26
N ALA A 14 -12.85 -3.76 14.12
CA ALA A 14 -13.73 -3.73 12.95
C ALA A 14 -12.95 -3.42 11.66
N ILE A 15 -12.00 -2.48 11.69
CA ILE A 15 -11.12 -2.18 10.55
C ILE A 15 -10.29 -3.40 10.16
N GLN A 16 -9.72 -4.12 11.14
CA GLN A 16 -8.94 -5.32 10.88
C GLN A 16 -9.80 -6.45 10.30
N GLU A 17 -10.97 -6.70 10.87
CA GLU A 17 -11.90 -7.74 10.43
C GLU A 17 -12.40 -7.45 9.00
N LEU A 18 -12.77 -6.19 8.71
CA LEU A 18 -13.18 -5.76 7.37
C LEU A 18 -12.07 -5.98 6.33
N LYS A 19 -10.82 -5.59 6.63
CA LYS A 19 -9.68 -5.80 5.73
C LYS A 19 -9.44 -7.28 5.43
N LYS A 20 -9.51 -8.14 6.46
CA LYS A 20 -9.35 -9.60 6.29
C LYS A 20 -10.49 -10.20 5.48
N PHE A 21 -11.73 -9.80 5.75
CA PHE A 21 -12.91 -10.30 5.05
C PHE A 21 -12.85 -9.97 3.56
N PHE A 22 -12.59 -8.71 3.21
CA PHE A 22 -12.48 -8.31 1.81
C PHE A 22 -11.34 -9.04 1.09
N GLN A 23 -10.15 -9.12 1.70
CA GLN A 23 -9.02 -9.81 1.11
C GLN A 23 -9.37 -11.28 0.79
N LYS A 24 -9.96 -12.01 1.73
CA LYS A 24 -10.34 -13.42 1.53
C LYS A 24 -11.32 -13.60 0.37
N ASN A 25 -12.33 -12.74 0.28
CA ASN A 25 -13.32 -12.81 -0.80
C ASN A 25 -12.70 -12.44 -2.14
N LEU A 26 -11.90 -11.37 -2.21
CA LEU A 26 -11.23 -10.95 -3.44
C LEU A 26 -10.32 -12.04 -3.99
N GLN A 27 -9.56 -12.70 -3.11
CA GLN A 27 -8.69 -13.82 -3.49
C GLN A 27 -9.48 -14.99 -4.08
N LYS A 28 -10.63 -15.33 -3.48
CA LYS A 28 -11.47 -16.43 -3.94
C LYS A 28 -12.14 -16.12 -5.28
N GLU A 29 -12.76 -14.95 -5.41
CA GLU A 29 -13.57 -14.61 -6.60
C GLU A 29 -12.71 -14.34 -7.84
N LEU A 30 -11.47 -13.87 -7.67
CA LEU A 30 -10.55 -13.56 -8.77
C LEU A 30 -9.37 -14.54 -8.90
N ASN A 31 -9.35 -15.61 -8.10
CA ASN A 31 -8.26 -16.59 -8.05
C ASN A 31 -6.88 -15.94 -7.83
N LEU A 32 -6.79 -15.01 -6.88
CA LEU A 32 -5.56 -14.24 -6.62
C LEU A 32 -4.77 -14.82 -5.44
N THR A 33 -3.44 -14.88 -5.60
CA THR A 33 -2.51 -15.21 -4.53
C THR A 33 -1.86 -13.94 -3.98
N ARG A 34 -1.77 -13.82 -2.66
CA ARG A 34 -1.15 -12.66 -2.00
C ARG A 34 0.37 -12.70 -2.22
N ALA A 35 0.93 -11.62 -2.75
CA ALA A 35 2.37 -11.38 -2.83
C ALA A 35 2.81 -10.30 -1.82
N THR A 36 4.09 -10.31 -1.45
CA THR A 36 4.70 -9.26 -0.63
C THR A 36 5.09 -8.08 -1.52
N ALA A 37 4.51 -6.92 -1.25
CA ALA A 37 4.77 -5.69 -2.00
C ALA A 37 5.99 -4.92 -1.44
N PRO A 38 6.80 -4.27 -2.30
CA PRO A 38 7.82 -3.34 -1.86
C PRO A 38 7.20 -2.04 -1.33
N LEU A 39 7.85 -1.42 -0.35
CA LEU A 39 7.50 -0.07 0.12
C LEU A 39 8.25 1.02 -0.64
N PHE A 40 9.44 0.68 -1.14
CA PHE A 40 10.33 1.58 -1.87
C PHE A 40 10.89 0.87 -3.08
N ILE A 41 11.11 1.62 -4.14
CA ILE A 41 11.67 1.13 -5.40
C ILE A 41 12.73 2.11 -5.91
N GLU A 42 13.74 1.59 -6.60
CA GLU A 42 14.78 2.44 -7.17
C GLU A 42 14.21 3.29 -8.31
N ARG A 43 14.44 4.61 -8.24
CA ARG A 43 13.94 5.58 -9.22
C ARG A 43 14.28 5.21 -10.66
N LYS A 44 15.50 4.70 -10.89
CA LYS A 44 16.01 4.35 -12.22
C LYS A 44 15.29 3.17 -12.87
N THR A 45 14.60 2.33 -12.09
CA THR A 45 13.91 1.14 -12.61
C THR A 45 12.65 1.48 -13.40
N GLY A 46 12.05 2.65 -13.17
CA GLY A 46 10.78 3.04 -13.81
C GLY A 46 9.56 2.22 -13.37
N LEU A 47 9.71 1.35 -12.36
CA LEU A 47 8.63 0.51 -11.81
C LEU A 47 7.58 1.31 -11.04
N ASN A 48 7.85 2.57 -10.70
CA ASN A 48 6.89 3.40 -9.99
C ASN A 48 5.81 3.89 -10.94
N ASP A 49 4.62 4.04 -10.39
CA ASP A 49 3.52 4.65 -11.11
C ASP A 49 3.70 6.18 -11.15
N GLY A 50 3.77 6.71 -12.37
CA GLY A 50 3.95 8.14 -12.61
C GLY A 50 2.63 8.92 -12.52
N LEU A 51 1.49 8.23 -12.42
CA LEU A 51 0.15 8.84 -12.39
C LEU A 51 -0.01 9.84 -13.55
N ASN A 52 -0.37 11.10 -13.28
CA ASN A 52 -0.45 12.21 -14.23
C ASN A 52 0.83 13.07 -14.28
N GLY A 53 1.96 12.57 -13.75
CA GLY A 53 3.23 13.30 -13.64
C GLY A 53 3.57 13.75 -12.20
N GLU A 54 2.87 13.24 -11.20
CA GLU A 54 3.10 13.51 -9.79
C GLU A 54 4.52 13.08 -9.37
N LYS A 55 5.19 13.92 -8.59
CA LYS A 55 6.54 13.65 -8.12
C LYS A 55 6.48 12.75 -6.88
N PRO A 56 7.06 11.53 -6.91
CA PRO A 56 7.09 10.66 -5.75
C PRO A 56 8.01 11.18 -4.65
N VAL A 57 7.70 10.80 -3.41
CA VAL A 57 8.58 11.03 -2.27
C VAL A 57 9.86 10.22 -2.47
N SER A 58 10.98 10.90 -2.60
CA SER A 58 12.30 10.33 -2.90
C SER A 58 13.28 10.56 -1.76
N PHE A 59 14.18 9.61 -1.53
CA PHE A 59 15.23 9.72 -0.53
C PHE A 59 16.42 8.83 -0.89
N ILE A 60 17.58 9.15 -0.30
CA ILE A 60 18.79 8.34 -0.39
C ILE A 60 19.02 7.72 1.00
N PRO A 61 18.91 6.39 1.15
CA PRO A 61 19.18 5.74 2.43
C PRO A 61 20.64 5.94 2.86
N LYS A 62 20.87 6.07 4.17
CA LYS A 62 22.23 6.20 4.70
C LYS A 62 23.08 4.98 4.33
N GLY A 63 24.22 5.21 3.67
CA GLY A 63 25.15 4.15 3.27
C GLY A 63 24.81 3.48 1.93
N ILE A 64 23.79 3.96 1.21
CA ILE A 64 23.41 3.47 -0.11
C ILE A 64 23.46 4.65 -1.09
N SER A 65 24.10 4.48 -2.25
CA SER A 65 24.22 5.54 -3.29
C SER A 65 23.09 5.48 -4.33
N ILE A 66 21.95 4.89 -3.96
CA ILE A 66 20.79 4.68 -4.82
C ILE A 66 19.66 5.57 -4.30
N GLU A 67 19.01 6.28 -5.21
CA GLU A 67 17.80 7.06 -4.92
C GLU A 67 16.58 6.13 -4.98
N LEU A 68 15.88 6.03 -3.85
CA LEU A 68 14.65 5.26 -3.72
C LEU A 68 13.44 6.20 -3.70
N GLU A 69 12.32 5.68 -4.19
CA GLU A 69 11.03 6.36 -4.20
C GLU A 69 10.01 5.55 -3.40
N VAL A 70 9.17 6.24 -2.64
CA VAL A 70 7.95 5.65 -2.06
C VAL A 70 7.02 5.29 -3.20
N VAL A 71 6.50 4.07 -3.16
CA VAL A 71 5.57 3.55 -4.18
C VAL A 71 4.27 4.35 -4.14
N HIS A 72 3.86 4.93 -5.27
CA HIS A 72 2.52 5.49 -5.43
C HIS A 72 1.48 4.38 -5.60
N SER A 73 1.75 3.48 -6.53
CA SER A 73 0.97 2.28 -6.81
C SER A 73 1.89 1.21 -7.40
N LEU A 74 1.44 -0.04 -7.38
CA LEU A 74 2.16 -1.18 -7.96
C LEU A 74 1.66 -1.53 -9.37
N ALA A 75 1.08 -0.59 -10.10
CA ALA A 75 0.46 -0.87 -11.40
C ALA A 75 1.44 -1.39 -12.48
N LYS A 76 2.74 -1.07 -12.36
CA LYS A 76 3.80 -1.48 -13.30
C LYS A 76 4.73 -2.57 -12.75
N TRP A 77 4.66 -2.85 -11.45
CA TRP A 77 5.49 -3.85 -10.78
C TRP A 77 4.91 -5.25 -11.03
#